data_AF-A0A957P566-F1
#
_entry.id   AF-A0A957P566-F1
#
_cell.length_a   1.000
_cell.length_b   1.000
_cell.length_c   1.000
_cell.angle_alpha   90.00
_cell.angle_beta   90.00
_cell.angle_gamma   90.00
#
_symmetry.space_group_name_H-M   'P 1'
#
loop_
_entity.id
_entity.type
_entity.pdbx_description
1 polymer ?
#
loop_
_entity_poly.entity_id
_entity_poly.type
_entity_poly.pdbx_seq_one_letter_code
_entity_poly.pdbx_strand_id
1 'polypeptide(L)'
;MFNIFWALLVLFAIAALFRMDWVYYLAYVVGGIWLFSHWWVRRSLSHVEIQRELNLFAFAGETVDGKVQLNNLSWLPLPWLHIQETVPFDLLDQQNYRSVVSVPGKAQTVYPYTLRCSKRGYYPIGPLRLNTGDLFGFVDAGWQET
;
A
#
# COMPACT_ATOMS: atom_id res chain seq x y z
N MET A 1 12.16 1.03 -13.68
CA MET A 1 12.55 -0.38 -13.44
C MET A 1 13.81 -0.80 -14.19
N PHE A 2 13.95 -0.57 -15.50
CA PHE A 2 15.18 -0.93 -16.25
C PHE A 2 16.47 -0.26 -15.73
N ASN A 3 16.38 0.97 -15.23
CA ASN A 3 17.56 1.77 -14.89
C ASN A 3 18.42 1.16 -13.75
N ILE A 4 17.82 0.55 -12.73
CA ILE A 4 18.57 -0.03 -11.62
C ILE A 4 19.22 -1.35 -11.98
N PHE A 5 18.55 -2.16 -12.82
CA PHE A 5 19.12 -3.38 -13.36
C PHE A 5 20.36 -3.07 -14.21
N TRP A 6 20.27 -2.07 -15.09
CA TRP A 6 21.42 -1.62 -15.87
C TRP A 6 22.52 -1.01 -15.00
N ALA A 7 22.18 -0.24 -13.97
CA ALA A 7 23.15 0.29 -13.01
C ALA A 7 23.90 -0.84 -12.27
N LEU A 8 23.19 -1.89 -11.83
CA LEU A 8 23.79 -3.07 -11.21
C LEU A 8 24.71 -3.83 -12.19
N LEU A 9 24.30 -3.97 -13.45
CA LEU A 9 25.10 -4.62 -14.49
C LEU A 9 26.38 -3.82 -14.79
N VAL A 10 26.27 -2.50 -14.92
CA VAL A 10 27.42 -1.61 -15.11
C VAL A 10 28.35 -1.64 -13.89
N LEU A 11 27.79 -1.60 -12.67
CA LEU A 11 28.57 -1.69 -11.43
C LEU A 11 29.33 -3.02 -11.35
N PHE A 12 28.68 -4.12 -11.72
CA PHE A 12 29.30 -5.44 -11.77
C PHE A 12 30.40 -5.51 -12.85
N ALA A 13 30.18 -4.91 -14.03
CA ALA A 13 31.19 -4.83 -15.07
C ALA A 13 32.41 -4.00 -14.62
N ILE A 14 32.20 -2.86 -13.96
CA ILE A 14 33.27 -2.04 -13.36
C ILE A 14 34.04 -2.84 -12.31
N ALA A 15 33.36 -3.58 -11.44
CA ALA A 15 34.00 -4.44 -10.45
C ALA A 15 34.92 -5.49 -11.11
N ALA A 16 34.44 -6.12 -12.18
CA ALA A 16 35.18 -7.13 -12.94
C ALA A 16 36.38 -6.55 -13.70
N LEU A 17 36.22 -5.38 -14.34
CA LEU A 17 37.28 -4.70 -15.09
C LEU A 17 38.39 -4.15 -14.18
N PHE A 18 38.02 -3.53 -13.06
CA PHE A 18 38.98 -2.89 -12.15
C PHE A 18 39.51 -3.82 -11.05
N ARG A 19 39.00 -5.06 -10.95
CA ARG A 19 39.34 -6.04 -9.88
C ARG A 19 39.26 -5.43 -8.47
N MET A 20 38.27 -4.56 -8.26
CA MET A 20 38.06 -3.91 -6.97
C MET A 20 37.10 -4.73 -6.11
N ASP A 21 37.63 -5.39 -5.09
CA ASP A 21 36.84 -6.27 -4.20
C ASP A 21 35.69 -5.52 -3.51
N TRP A 22 35.89 -4.26 -3.11
CA TRP A 22 34.88 -3.43 -2.44
C TRP A 22 33.64 -3.15 -3.30
N VAL A 23 33.79 -3.09 -4.63
CA VAL A 23 32.68 -2.81 -5.56
C VAL A 23 31.72 -4.00 -5.62
N TYR A 24 32.23 -5.23 -5.47
CA TYR A 24 31.37 -6.42 -5.38
C TYR A 24 30.49 -6.38 -4.14
N TYR A 25 31.02 -5.95 -2.98
CA TYR A 25 30.20 -5.80 -1.78
C TYR A 25 29.09 -4.78 -1.99
N LEU A 26 29.37 -3.65 -2.62
CA LEU A 26 28.34 -2.65 -2.94
C LEU A 26 27.28 -3.24 -3.89
N ALA A 27 27.70 -3.94 -4.94
CA ALA A 27 26.79 -4.59 -5.89
C ALA A 27 25.89 -5.64 -5.20
N TYR A 28 26.45 -6.45 -4.31
CA TYR A 28 25.70 -7.44 -3.54
C TYR A 28 24.73 -6.82 -2.55
N VAL A 29 25.13 -5.74 -1.85
CA VAL A 29 24.24 -5.03 -0.92
C VAL A 29 23.08 -4.39 -1.68
N VAL A 30 23.35 -3.64 -2.75
CA VAL A 30 22.30 -2.97 -3.53
C VAL A 30 21.40 -3.99 -4.21
N GLY A 31 21.96 -5.03 -4.84
CA GLY A 31 21.20 -6.11 -5.46
C GLY A 31 20.38 -6.90 -4.45
N GLY A 32 20.94 -7.16 -3.26
CA GLY A 32 20.27 -7.83 -2.16
C GLY A 32 19.10 -7.03 -1.63
N ILE A 33 19.27 -5.72 -1.37
CA ILE A 33 18.18 -4.82 -0.96
C ILE A 33 17.09 -4.79 -2.04
N TRP A 34 17.47 -4.67 -3.31
CA TRP A 34 16.51 -4.63 -4.41
C TRP A 34 15.66 -5.91 -4.50
N LEU A 35 16.29 -7.08 -4.43
CA LEU A 35 15.59 -8.36 -4.45
C LEU A 35 14.72 -8.55 -3.20
N PHE A 36 15.24 -8.15 -2.03
CA PHE A 36 14.53 -8.21 -0.77
C PHE A 36 13.30 -7.29 -0.75
N SER A 37 13.42 -6.04 -1.20
CA SER A 37 12.29 -5.11 -1.36
C SER A 37 11.18 -5.73 -2.22
N HIS A 38 11.53 -6.37 -3.33
CA HIS A 38 10.55 -6.99 -4.23
C HIS A 38 9.82 -8.16 -3.62
N TRP A 39 10.56 -8.99 -2.87
CA TRP A 39 9.97 -10.11 -2.15
C TRP A 39 9.09 -9.62 -0.99
N TRP A 40 9.58 -8.69 -0.16
CA TRP A 40 8.86 -8.13 0.98
C TRP A 40 7.54 -7.52 0.54
N VAL A 41 7.56 -6.46 -0.28
CA VAL A 41 6.38 -5.65 -0.59
C VAL A 41 5.25 -6.51 -1.16
N ARG A 42 5.57 -7.42 -2.08
CA ARG A 42 4.59 -8.32 -2.72
C ARG A 42 4.02 -9.34 -1.74
N ARG A 43 4.88 -9.96 -0.93
CA ARG A 43 4.48 -10.98 0.05
C ARG A 43 3.62 -10.37 1.16
N SER A 44 4.01 -9.22 1.69
CA SER A 44 3.28 -8.54 2.76
C SER A 44 1.91 -8.09 2.28
N LEU A 45 1.81 -7.42 1.13
CA LEU A 45 0.52 -6.96 0.61
C LEU A 45 -0.44 -8.12 0.32
N SER A 46 0.06 -9.25 -0.18
CA SER A 46 -0.79 -10.42 -0.47
C SER A 46 -1.33 -11.12 0.79
N HIS A 47 -0.79 -10.81 1.97
CA HIS A 47 -1.20 -11.36 3.27
C HIS A 47 -1.92 -10.30 4.12
N VAL A 48 -2.34 -9.18 3.53
CA VAL A 48 -3.23 -8.23 4.18
C VAL A 48 -4.67 -8.67 3.95
N GLU A 49 -5.35 -9.03 5.03
CA GLU A 49 -6.80 -9.21 5.02
C GLU A 49 -7.48 -7.89 5.30
N ILE A 50 -8.58 -7.65 4.59
CA ILE A 50 -9.26 -6.37 4.56
C ILE A 50 -10.72 -6.62 4.87
N GLN A 51 -11.22 -5.92 5.87
CA GLN A 51 -12.62 -6.00 6.28
C GLN A 51 -13.18 -4.59 6.37
N ARG A 52 -14.30 -4.35 5.70
CA ARG A 52 -15.00 -3.07 5.73
C ARG A 52 -16.24 -3.22 6.58
N GLU A 53 -16.31 -2.44 7.66
CA GLU A 53 -17.50 -2.31 8.47
C GLU A 53 -18.13 -0.94 8.19
N LEU A 54 -19.35 -0.96 7.66
CA LEU A 54 -20.13 0.23 7.36
C LEU A 54 -21.60 -0.08 7.61
N ASN A 55 -22.33 0.90 8.18
CA ASN A 55 -23.78 0.78 8.28
C ASN A 55 -24.43 0.96 6.91
N LEU A 56 -25.23 -0.02 6.48
CA LEU A 56 -25.87 -0.05 5.16
C LEU A 56 -27.07 0.90 5.05
N PHE A 57 -27.62 1.35 6.17
CA PHE A 57 -28.83 2.15 6.21
C PHE A 57 -28.64 3.41 7.06
N ALA A 58 -29.05 4.54 6.52
CA ALA A 58 -28.96 5.85 7.16
C ALA A 58 -30.07 6.77 6.65
N PHE A 59 -30.48 7.74 7.47
CA PHE A 59 -31.43 8.76 7.02
C PHE A 59 -30.72 9.87 6.26
N ALA A 60 -31.47 10.54 5.38
CA ALA A 60 -30.94 11.70 4.67
C ALA A 60 -30.65 12.83 5.68
N GLY A 61 -29.45 13.39 5.60
CA GLY A 61 -28.92 14.40 6.52
C GLY A 61 -28.04 13.84 7.63
N GLU A 62 -28.02 12.52 7.85
CA GLU A 62 -27.18 11.90 8.87
C GLU A 62 -25.75 11.65 8.37
N THR A 63 -24.82 11.58 9.33
CA THR A 63 -23.46 11.09 9.13
C THR A 63 -23.35 9.66 9.62
N VAL A 64 -22.74 8.81 8.80
CA VAL A 64 -22.49 7.39 9.09
C VAL A 64 -21.01 7.19 9.30
N ASP A 65 -20.66 6.49 10.37
CA ASP A 65 -19.29 6.05 10.61
C ASP A 65 -19.01 4.74 9.85
N GLY A 66 -17.93 4.76 9.08
CA GLY A 66 -17.34 3.59 8.45
C GLY A 66 -15.94 3.33 9.00
N LYS A 67 -15.50 2.08 8.95
CA LYS A 67 -14.11 1.73 9.28
C LYS A 67 -13.60 0.62 8.36
N VAL A 68 -12.36 0.77 7.93
CA VAL A 68 -11.59 -0.27 7.24
C VAL A 68 -10.64 -0.90 8.25
N GLN A 69 -10.77 -2.20 8.46
CA GLN A 69 -9.84 -2.99 9.26
C GLN A 69 -8.86 -3.67 8.33
N LEU A 70 -7.58 -3.44 8.60
CA LEU A 70 -6.45 -4.00 7.87
C LEU A 70 -5.73 -4.95 8.82
N ASN A 71 -5.72 -6.24 8.49
CA ASN A 71 -5.05 -7.26 9.28
C ASN A 71 -3.83 -7.77 8.50
N ASN A 72 -2.63 -7.40 8.92
CA ASN A 72 -1.39 -7.86 8.30
C ASN A 72 -0.97 -9.20 8.91
N LEU A 73 -1.23 -10.29 8.21
CA LEU A 73 -0.83 -11.64 8.64
C LEU A 73 0.67 -11.92 8.42
N SER A 74 1.36 -11.07 7.65
CA SER A 74 2.79 -11.22 7.43
C SER A 74 3.60 -10.75 8.63
N TRP A 75 4.80 -11.30 8.80
CA TRP A 75 5.74 -10.86 9.85
C TRP A 75 6.35 -9.48 9.55
N LEU A 76 6.37 -9.09 8.27
CA LEU A 76 7.01 -7.86 7.84
C LEU A 76 5.99 -6.71 7.87
N PRO A 77 6.36 -5.53 8.40
CA PRO A 77 5.47 -4.38 8.45
C PRO A 77 5.26 -3.77 7.06
N LEU A 78 4.15 -3.07 6.88
CA LEU A 78 3.89 -2.20 5.74
C LEU A 78 3.95 -0.75 6.23
N PRO A 79 5.11 -0.08 6.12
CA PRO A 79 5.32 1.24 6.74
C PRO A 79 4.45 2.35 6.15
N TRP A 80 4.13 2.26 4.85
CA TRP A 80 3.06 3.05 4.24
C TRP A 80 2.18 2.14 3.39
N LEU A 81 0.95 2.00 3.83
CA LEU A 81 -0.14 1.46 3.06
C LEU A 81 -1.07 2.62 2.73
N HIS A 82 -1.12 2.90 1.44
CA HIS A 82 -1.94 3.93 0.87
C HIS A 82 -3.34 3.39 0.58
N ILE A 83 -4.30 3.82 1.39
CA ILE A 83 -5.71 3.46 1.29
C ILE A 83 -6.42 4.52 0.46
N GLN A 84 -7.19 4.09 -0.53
CA GLN A 84 -8.04 4.96 -1.32
C GLN A 84 -9.42 4.31 -1.49
N GLU A 85 -10.44 4.91 -0.89
CA GLU A 85 -11.83 4.48 -1.03
C GLU A 85 -12.54 5.37 -2.05
N THR A 86 -13.38 4.76 -2.90
CA THR A 86 -14.14 5.50 -3.92
C THR A 86 -15.53 5.78 -3.37
N VAL A 87 -15.78 7.05 -3.03
CA VAL A 87 -17.04 7.50 -2.42
C VAL A 87 -17.78 8.43 -3.39
N PRO A 88 -19.08 8.18 -3.67
CA PRO A 88 -19.92 9.07 -4.47
C PRO A 88 -20.05 10.47 -3.87
N PHE A 89 -20.22 11.47 -4.73
CA PHE A 89 -20.28 12.89 -4.31
C PHE A 89 -21.34 13.19 -3.24
N ASP A 90 -22.51 12.54 -3.33
CA ASP A 90 -23.62 12.74 -2.38
C ASP A 90 -23.34 12.17 -0.97
N LEU A 91 -22.25 11.41 -0.79
CA LEU A 91 -21.82 10.81 0.47
C LEU A 91 -20.55 11.46 1.06
N LEU A 92 -19.97 12.47 0.39
CA LEU A 92 -18.74 13.10 0.85
C LEU A 92 -18.96 13.90 2.14
N ASP A 93 -18.17 13.57 3.16
CA ASP A 93 -17.99 14.38 4.37
C ASP A 93 -16.62 15.08 4.39
N GLN A 94 -15.67 14.58 3.60
CA GLN A 94 -14.28 15.02 3.55
C GLN A 94 -13.85 15.26 2.09
N GLN A 95 -12.76 16.02 1.90
CA GLN A 95 -12.26 16.34 0.55
C GLN A 95 -11.84 15.10 -0.25
N ASN A 96 -11.28 14.10 0.42
CA ASN A 96 -10.92 12.82 -0.19
C ASN A 96 -10.93 11.70 0.87
N TYR A 97 -11.09 10.47 0.41
CA TYR A 97 -10.99 9.26 1.23
C TYR A 97 -9.65 8.56 0.94
N ARG A 98 -8.58 9.35 1.05
CA ARG A 98 -7.20 8.94 0.77
C ARG A 98 -6.40 9.05 2.07
N SER A 99 -5.80 7.95 2.50
CA SER A 99 -5.01 7.91 3.73
C SER A 99 -3.76 7.07 3.57
N VAL A 100 -2.75 7.36 4.37
CA VAL A 100 -1.55 6.54 4.49
C VAL A 100 -1.44 6.08 5.92
N VAL A 101 -1.44 4.76 6.12
CA VAL A 101 -1.30 4.15 7.44
C VAL A 101 -0.11 3.21 7.46
N SER A 102 0.50 3.04 8.63
CA SER A 102 1.49 1.99 8.85
C SER A 102 0.79 0.78 9.45
N VAL A 103 0.99 -0.40 8.87
CA VAL A 103 0.42 -1.66 9.36
C VAL A 103 1.55 -2.57 9.82
N PRO A 104 1.79 -2.68 11.14
CA PRO A 104 2.85 -3.53 11.67
C PRO A 104 2.66 -4.99 11.29
N GLY A 105 3.73 -5.78 11.32
CA GLY A 105 3.65 -7.21 11.09
C GLY A 105 2.83 -7.90 12.18
N LYS A 106 1.98 -8.86 11.80
CA LYS A 106 1.07 -9.59 12.70
C LYS A 106 0.19 -8.68 13.56
N ALA A 107 -0.20 -7.54 13.01
CA ALA A 107 -1.01 -6.56 13.72
C ALA A 107 -2.21 -6.14 12.88
N GLN A 108 -3.21 -5.63 13.60
CA GLN A 108 -4.39 -5.02 13.02
C GLN A 108 -4.27 -3.49 13.10
N THR A 109 -4.70 -2.81 12.04
CA THR A 109 -4.82 -1.35 11.99
C THR A 109 -6.21 -0.98 11.52
N VAL A 110 -6.86 -0.05 12.21
CA VAL A 110 -8.22 0.40 11.89
C VAL A 110 -8.15 1.82 11.35
N TYR A 111 -8.73 2.04 10.18
CA TYR A 111 -8.88 3.34 9.56
C TYR A 111 -10.37 3.76 9.59
N PRO A 112 -10.77 4.65 10.51
CA PRO A 112 -12.13 5.19 10.54
C PRO A 112 -12.30 6.31 9.51
N TYR A 113 -13.49 6.41 8.94
CA TYR A 113 -13.92 7.49 8.05
C TYR A 113 -15.41 7.75 8.19
N THR A 114 -15.86 8.94 7.79
CA THR A 114 -17.24 9.38 7.91
C THR A 114 -17.86 9.62 6.54
N LEU A 115 -19.14 9.27 6.38
CA LEU A 115 -19.92 9.52 5.18
C LEU A 115 -21.12 10.38 5.52
N ARG A 116 -21.39 11.43 4.74
CA ARG A 116 -22.54 12.31 4.97
C ARG A 116 -23.64 12.01 3.96
N CYS A 117 -24.74 11.43 4.41
CA CYS A 117 -25.86 11.01 3.56
C CYS A 117 -26.71 12.20 3.12
N SER A 118 -26.24 13.01 2.17
CA SER A 118 -26.87 14.29 1.83
C SER A 118 -28.25 14.13 1.15
N LYS A 119 -28.44 13.06 0.38
CA LYS A 119 -29.68 12.77 -0.36
C LYS A 119 -30.07 11.30 -0.20
N ARG A 120 -31.38 11.04 -0.28
CA ARG A 120 -31.91 9.67 -0.27
C ARG A 120 -31.61 8.99 -1.62
N GLY A 121 -31.04 7.79 -1.57
CA GLY A 121 -30.72 7.00 -2.75
C GLY A 121 -29.94 5.75 -2.39
N TYR A 122 -29.62 4.94 -3.41
CA TYR A 122 -28.69 3.83 -3.30
C TYR A 122 -27.36 4.25 -3.94
N TYR A 123 -26.28 4.13 -3.17
CA TYR A 123 -24.97 4.61 -3.54
C TYR A 123 -23.95 3.47 -3.43
N PRO A 124 -23.31 3.05 -4.53
CA PRO A 124 -22.23 2.07 -4.46
C PRO A 124 -20.99 2.71 -3.84
N ILE A 125 -20.43 2.08 -2.81
CA ILE A 125 -19.19 2.50 -2.17
C ILE A 125 -18.10 1.50 -2.55
N GLY A 126 -17.01 2.01 -3.08
CA GLY A 126 -15.95 1.19 -3.67
C GLY A 126 -15.71 1.51 -5.14
N PRO A 127 -14.63 0.93 -5.71
CA PRO A 127 -13.76 -0.08 -5.09
C PRO A 127 -12.74 0.53 -4.12
N LEU A 128 -12.41 -0.23 -3.07
CA LEU A 128 -11.27 0.05 -2.20
C LEU A 128 -9.97 -0.30 -2.92
N ARG A 129 -9.02 0.64 -2.95
CA ARG A 129 -7.67 0.46 -3.51
C ARG A 129 -6.63 0.60 -2.42
N LEU A 130 -5.70 -0.33 -2.39
CA LEU A 130 -4.56 -0.33 -1.49
C LEU A 130 -3.29 -0.34 -2.31
N ASN A 131 -2.40 0.62 -2.06
CA ASN A 131 -1.10 0.67 -2.70
C ASN A 131 -0.01 0.73 -1.62
N THR A 132 1.11 0.08 -1.85
CA THR A 132 2.29 0.16 -0.98
C THR A 132 3.56 0.13 -1.82
N GLY A 133 4.69 0.49 -1.24
CA GLY A 133 5.98 0.41 -1.88
C GLY A 133 7.10 0.21 -0.88
N ASP A 134 8.35 0.14 -1.35
CA ASP A 134 9.55 0.05 -0.50
C ASP A 134 10.23 1.41 -0.27
N LEU A 135 11.05 1.52 0.79
CA LEU A 135 11.66 2.78 1.26
C LEU A 135 12.45 3.51 0.18
N PHE A 136 12.93 2.77 -0.80
CA PHE A 136 13.81 3.25 -1.85
C PHE A 136 13.08 3.50 -3.18
N GLY A 137 11.77 3.24 -3.26
CA GLY A 137 10.97 3.45 -4.47
C GLY A 137 11.32 2.50 -5.62
N PHE A 138 11.86 1.32 -5.31
CA PHE A 138 12.18 0.28 -6.27
C PHE A 138 10.96 -0.53 -6.70
N VAL A 139 10.00 -0.72 -5.78
CA VAL A 139 8.89 -1.65 -5.95
C VAL A 139 7.62 -1.02 -5.41
N ASP A 140 6.59 -0.99 -6.26
CA ASP A 140 5.22 -0.70 -5.88
C ASP A 140 4.37 -1.96 -6.04
N ALA A 141 3.41 -2.15 -5.13
CA ALA A 141 2.38 -3.17 -5.23
C ALA A 141 1.01 -2.56 -4.94
N GLY A 142 0.01 -3.03 -5.67
CA GLY A 142 -1.38 -2.58 -5.55
C GLY A 142 -2.34 -3.75 -5.41
N TRP A 143 -3.39 -3.55 -4.63
CA TRP A 143 -4.54 -4.43 -4.52
C TRP A 143 -5.80 -3.59 -4.73
N GLN A 144 -6.80 -4.16 -5.40
CA GLN A 144 -8.09 -3.52 -5.62
C GLN A 144 -9.20 -4.54 -5.35
N GLU A 145 -10.24 -4.09 -4.67
CA GLU A 145 -11.48 -4.83 -4.47
C GLU A 145 -12.20 -5.03 -5.81
N THR A 146 -12.59 -6.27 -6.11
CA THR A 146 -13.29 -6.69 -7.34
C THR A 146 -14.79 -6.65 -7.20
#